data_AF-A0A316RF45-F1
#
_entry.id   AF-A0A316RF45-F1
#
_cell.length_a   1.000
_cell.length_b   1.000
_cell.length_c   1.000
_cell.angle_alpha   90.00
_cell.angle_beta   90.00
_cell.angle_gamma   90.00
#
_symmetry.space_group_name_H-M   'P 1'
#
loop_
_entity.id
_entity.type
_entity.pdbx_description
1 polymer ?
#
loop_
_entity_poly.entity_id
_entity_poly.type
_entity_poly.pdbx_seq_one_letter_code
_entity_poly.pdbx_strand_id
1 'polypeptide(L)'
;MFELYPDILVKMPSGGLSRDEYGNYTAPDGSSAEHCICRAVRNGSGQTVNLEGGQEYRYDYVVYMPVGTVPLKHGTRVEVYSADGGRTVAKGSVRGFVCSPLGCKMWL
;
A
#
# COMPACT_ATOMS: atom_id res chain seq x y z
N MET A 1 -14.69 16.44 14.24
CA MET A 1 -14.91 15.85 12.89
C MET A 1 -14.01 14.62 12.85
N PHE A 2 -14.57 13.41 12.88
CA PHE A 2 -13.74 12.20 13.00
C PHE A 2 -12.99 11.99 11.69
N GLU A 3 -11.67 12.13 11.73
CA GLU A 3 -10.79 11.88 10.58
C GLU A 3 -10.91 10.42 10.16
N LEU A 4 -11.73 10.18 9.14
CA LEU A 4 -11.97 8.84 8.59
C LEU A 4 -10.68 8.22 7.99
N TYR A 5 -9.69 9.06 7.67
CA TYR A 5 -8.41 8.70 7.06
C TYR A 5 -7.25 9.45 7.74
N PRO A 6 -6.78 8.99 8.91
CA PRO A 6 -5.71 9.65 9.65
C PRO A 6 -4.31 9.28 9.14
N ASP A 7 -4.21 8.46 8.09
CA ASP A 7 -2.95 7.93 7.59
C ASP A 7 -2.70 8.31 6.13
N ILE A 8 -1.45 8.29 5.70
CA ILE A 8 -1.01 8.58 4.33
C ILE A 8 -0.34 7.32 3.77
N LEU A 9 -0.84 6.85 2.62
CA LEU A 9 -0.23 5.77 1.88
C LEU A 9 0.85 6.31 0.96
N VAL A 10 2.04 5.76 1.08
CA VAL A 10 3.20 6.09 0.25
C VAL A 10 3.60 4.85 -0.53
N LYS A 11 3.73 5.01 -1.85
CA LYS A 11 4.23 3.95 -2.72
C LYS A 11 5.75 3.97 -2.69
N MET A 12 6.33 2.84 -2.33
CA MET A 12 7.78 2.69 -2.38
C MET A 12 8.20 2.42 -3.82
N PRO A 13 9.25 3.09 -4.32
CA PRO A 13 9.81 2.76 -5.61
C PRO A 13 10.28 1.30 -5.57
N SER A 14 9.82 0.51 -6.53
CA SER A 14 10.39 -0.79 -6.80
C SER A 14 11.79 -0.53 -7.36
N GLY A 15 12.77 -0.43 -6.45
CA GLY A 15 14.17 -0.22 -6.78
C GLY A 15 14.74 -1.40 -7.54
N GLY A 16 14.44 -1.49 -8.84
CA GLY A 16 15.28 -2.18 -9.79
C GLY A 16 16.47 -1.29 -10.02
N LEU A 17 17.68 -1.79 -9.78
CA LEU A 17 18.89 -1.10 -10.24
C LEU A 17 18.76 -0.93 -11.76
N SER A 18 18.65 0.30 -12.23
CA SER A 18 18.66 0.55 -13.67
C SER A 18 20.11 0.55 -14.09
N ARG A 19 20.47 -0.38 -14.98
CA ARG A 19 21.82 -0.46 -15.54
C ARG A 19 21.95 0.65 -16.58
N ASP A 20 22.82 1.61 -16.29
CA ASP A 20 23.22 2.65 -17.25
C ASP A 20 24.02 2.03 -18.43
N GLU A 21 24.13 2.77 -19.53
CA GLU A 21 24.82 2.34 -20.77
C GLU A 21 26.29 1.99 -20.52
N TYR A 22 26.91 2.51 -19.45
CA TYR A 22 28.27 2.19 -19.01
C TYR A 22 28.35 0.96 -18.09
N GLY A 23 27.24 0.27 -17.87
CA GLY A 23 27.16 -0.91 -17.03
C GLY A 23 27.21 -0.63 -15.53
N ASN A 24 27.02 0.63 -15.13
CA ASN A 24 26.92 0.99 -13.72
C ASN A 24 25.48 0.83 -13.24
N TYR A 25 25.31 0.33 -12.02
CA TYR A 25 23.99 0.14 -11.42
C TYR A 25 23.64 1.39 -10.62
N THR A 26 22.83 2.28 -11.21
CA THR A 26 22.35 3.45 -10.48
C THR A 26 21.06 3.07 -9.76
N ALA A 27 21.03 3.27 -8.43
CA ALA A 27 19.78 3.17 -7.69
C ALA A 27 18.84 4.25 -8.24
N PRO A 28 17.60 3.91 -8.64
CA PRO A 28 16.65 4.94 -9.02
C PRO A 28 16.46 5.86 -7.83
N ASP A 29 16.53 7.17 -8.05
CA ASP A 29 16.27 8.19 -7.04
C ASP A 29 14.91 7.88 -6.40
N GLY A 30 15.00 7.26 -5.22
CA GLY A 30 13.92 6.49 -4.64
C GLY A 30 12.96 7.39 -3.91
N SER A 31 12.50 8.46 -4.57
CA SER A 31 11.52 9.38 -4.03
C SER A 31 10.22 8.62 -3.79
N SER A 32 9.98 8.28 -2.52
CA SER A 32 8.75 7.66 -2.04
C SER A 32 7.59 8.60 -2.35
N ALA A 33 6.68 8.18 -3.23
CA ALA A 33 5.61 9.04 -3.72
C ALA A 33 4.35 8.83 -2.88
N GLU A 34 3.86 9.91 -2.27
CA GLU A 34 2.55 9.94 -1.62
C GLU A 34 1.48 9.57 -2.65
N HIS A 35 0.69 8.53 -2.34
CA HIS A 35 -0.32 7.99 -3.25
C HIS A 35 -1.72 8.48 -2.91
N CYS A 36 -2.13 8.34 -1.64
CA CYS A 36 -3.43 8.80 -1.16
C CYS A 36 -3.52 8.86 0.37
N ILE A 37 -4.55 9.54 0.88
CA ILE A 37 -4.98 9.38 2.28
C ILE A 37 -5.65 8.03 2.47
N CYS A 38 -5.43 7.41 3.62
CA CYS A 38 -5.94 6.09 3.93
C CYS A 38 -6.13 5.88 5.43
N ARG A 39 -6.62 4.70 5.78
CA ARG A 39 -6.69 4.22 7.15
C ARG A 39 -6.21 2.79 7.23
N ALA A 40 -5.09 2.55 7.92
CA ALA A 40 -4.59 1.21 8.14
C ALA A 40 -5.19 0.60 9.42
N VAL A 41 -5.72 -0.60 9.32
CA VAL A 41 -6.25 -1.38 10.44
C VAL A 41 -5.50 -2.70 10.51
N ARG A 42 -4.89 -2.97 11.66
CA ARG A 42 -4.18 -4.23 11.91
C ARG A 42 -5.16 -5.38 12.07
N ASN A 43 -4.86 -6.49 11.43
CA ASN A 43 -5.60 -7.74 11.56
C ASN A 43 -5.14 -8.54 12.78
N GLY A 44 -5.56 -8.12 13.97
CA GLY A 44 -5.23 -8.84 15.22
C GLY A 44 -5.84 -10.24 15.30
N SER A 45 -6.96 -10.48 14.60
CA SER A 45 -7.72 -11.73 14.65
C SER A 45 -7.29 -12.76 13.60
N GLY A 46 -6.36 -12.41 12.70
CA GLY A 46 -5.89 -13.33 11.67
C GLY A 46 -6.93 -13.68 10.60
N GLN A 47 -7.82 -12.75 10.27
CA GLN A 47 -8.80 -12.92 9.21
C GLN A 47 -8.14 -13.20 7.86
N THR A 48 -8.80 -14.03 7.05
CA THR A 48 -8.42 -14.31 5.66
C THR A 48 -9.33 -13.56 4.70
N VAL A 49 -8.81 -13.25 3.52
CA VAL A 49 -9.58 -12.72 2.39
C VAL A 49 -9.39 -13.65 1.20
N ASN A 50 -10.46 -13.89 0.44
CA ASN A 50 -10.38 -14.57 -0.84
C ASN A 50 -9.98 -13.55 -1.90
N LEU A 51 -8.77 -13.68 -2.43
CA LEU A 51 -8.28 -12.85 -3.52
C LEU A 51 -8.83 -13.32 -4.87
N GLU A 52 -8.78 -12.44 -5.87
CA GLU A 52 -9.09 -12.80 -7.26
C GLU A 52 -8.15 -13.93 -7.70
N GLY A 53 -8.73 -15.12 -7.90
CA GLY A 53 -7.99 -16.37 -8.12
C GLY A 53 -8.34 -17.49 -7.15
N GLY A 54 -9.21 -17.23 -6.16
CA GLY A 54 -9.67 -18.26 -5.20
C GLY A 54 -8.63 -18.63 -4.15
N GLN A 55 -7.57 -17.83 -4.02
CA GLN A 55 -6.55 -18.01 -2.99
C GLN A 55 -6.96 -17.29 -1.72
N GLU A 56 -7.08 -18.04 -0.63
CA GLU A 56 -7.22 -17.48 0.71
C GLU A 56 -5.89 -16.88 1.16
N TYR A 57 -5.90 -15.57 1.44
CA TYR A 57 -4.76 -14.84 1.94
C TYR A 57 -5.03 -14.32 3.34
N ARG A 58 -4.17 -14.69 4.29
CA ARG A 58 -4.16 -14.08 5.63
C ARG A 58 -3.33 -12.81 5.59
N TYR A 59 -4.01 -11.67 5.68
CA TYR A 59 -3.38 -10.35 5.68
C TYR A 59 -2.97 -9.93 7.09
N ASP A 60 -1.96 -9.08 7.23
CA ASP A 60 -1.59 -8.49 8.52
C ASP A 60 -2.25 -7.12 8.71
N TYR A 61 -2.46 -6.38 7.62
CA TYR A 61 -3.17 -5.09 7.63
C TYR A 61 -4.18 -4.99 6.49
N VAL A 62 -5.30 -4.32 6.79
CA VAL A 62 -6.25 -3.84 5.78
C VAL A 62 -6.20 -2.32 5.75
N VAL A 63 -6.08 -1.76 4.56
CA VAL A 63 -5.99 -0.33 4.31
C VAL A 63 -7.24 0.13 3.58
N TYR A 64 -8.00 1.04 4.20
CA TYR A 64 -9.19 1.65 3.62
C TYR A 64 -8.84 2.99 2.99
N MET A 65 -9.37 3.25 1.79
CA MET A 65 -9.05 4.41 0.98
C MET A 65 -10.32 5.02 0.39
N PRO A 66 -10.31 6.32 0.06
CA PRO A 66 -11.42 6.96 -0.62
C PRO A 66 -11.65 6.38 -2.03
N VAL A 67 -12.90 6.45 -2.48
CA VAL A 67 -13.29 6.10 -3.85
C VAL A 67 -12.52 6.95 -4.86
N GLY A 68 -12.13 6.36 -5.98
CA GLY A 68 -11.33 7.04 -7.00
C GLY A 68 -9.82 6.93 -6.79
N THR A 69 -9.36 6.29 -5.71
CA THR A 69 -7.94 5.97 -5.55
C THR A 69 -7.47 5.04 -6.67
N VAL A 70 -6.32 5.37 -7.26
CA VAL A 70 -5.73 4.59 -8.35
C VAL A 70 -5.38 3.18 -7.85
N PRO A 71 -5.84 2.12 -8.53
CA PRO A 71 -5.54 0.75 -8.13
C PRO A 71 -4.05 0.45 -8.19
N LEU A 72 -3.55 -0.19 -7.15
CA LEU A 72 -2.16 -0.63 -7.05
C LEU A 72 -2.02 -2.08 -7.51
N LYS A 73 -0.94 -2.36 -8.23
CA LYS A 73 -0.67 -3.70 -8.74
C LYS A 73 -0.26 -4.63 -7.60
N HIS A 74 -0.71 -5.89 -7.66
CA HIS A 74 -0.23 -6.95 -6.78
C HIS A 74 1.31 -7.01 -6.75
N GLY A 75 1.88 -7.14 -5.55
CA GLY A 75 3.32 -7.13 -5.30
C GLY A 75 3.96 -5.74 -5.19
N THR A 76 3.22 -4.66 -5.40
CA THR A 76 3.74 -3.30 -5.21
C THR A 76 4.07 -3.09 -3.74
N ARG A 77 5.26 -2.57 -3.42
CA ARG A 77 5.64 -2.26 -2.05
C ARG A 77 5.07 -0.91 -1.63
N VAL A 78 4.42 -0.87 -0.47
CA VAL A 78 3.79 0.32 0.07
C VAL A 78 4.05 0.44 1.56
N GLU A 79 4.06 1.67 2.03
CA GLU A 79 4.18 2.02 3.44
C GLU A 79 3.09 3.02 3.80
N VAL A 80 2.51 2.84 4.98
CA VAL A 80 1.50 3.72 5.52
C VAL A 80 2.13 4.48 6.68
N TYR A 81 2.11 5.79 6.57
CA TYR A 81 2.59 6.71 7.58
C TYR A 81 1.39 7.35 8.27
N SER A 82 1.51 7.64 9.56
CA SER A 82 0.52 8.47 10.24
C SER A 82 0.51 9.87 9.61
N ALA A 83 -0.62 10.59 9.62
CA ALA A 83 -0.70 11.96 9.10
C ALA A 83 0.31 12.94 9.73
N ASP A 84 0.81 12.64 10.94
CA ASP A 84 1.89 13.38 11.60
C ASP A 84 3.28 13.12 10.97
N GLY A 85 3.40 12.18 10.02
CA GLY A 85 4.63 11.83 9.31
C GLY A 85 5.67 11.09 10.14
N GLY A 86 5.56 11.12 11.48
CA GLY A 86 6.60 10.61 12.39
C GLY A 86 6.63 9.09 12.58
N ARG A 87 5.61 8.33 12.15
CA ARG A 87 5.52 6.89 12.42
C ARG A 87 4.94 6.08 11.27
N THR A 88 5.64 5.02 10.89
CA THR A 88 5.11 3.97 10.01
C THR A 88 4.08 3.15 10.77
N VAL A 89 2.84 3.18 10.30
CA VAL A 89 1.69 2.45 10.85
C VAL A 89 1.66 1.02 10.30
N ALA A 90 1.88 0.88 9.00
CA ALA A 90 1.92 -0.41 8.32
C ALA A 90 2.94 -0.37 7.18
N LYS A 91 3.56 -1.52 6.89
CA LYS A 91 4.44 -1.68 5.72
C LYS A 91 4.24 -3.06 5.14
N GLY A 92 4.22 -3.17 3.82
CA GLY A 92 3.96 -4.44 3.18
C GLY A 92 3.99 -4.36 1.66
N SER A 93 3.62 -5.49 1.04
CA SER A 93 3.38 -5.54 -0.39
C SER A 93 1.89 -5.70 -0.62
N VAL A 94 1.36 -5.06 -1.66
CA VAL A 94 -0.05 -5.15 -2.02
C VAL A 94 -0.39 -6.58 -2.41
N ARG A 95 -1.34 -7.19 -1.69
CA ARG A 95 -1.78 -8.58 -1.90
C ARG A 95 -3.12 -8.66 -2.61
N GLY A 96 -3.98 -7.71 -2.33
CA GLY A 96 -5.23 -7.52 -3.06
C GLY A 96 -5.63 -6.06 -2.98
N PHE A 97 -6.24 -5.59 -4.05
CA PHE A 97 -6.81 -4.26 -4.12
C PHE A 97 -8.20 -4.38 -4.72
N VAL A 98 -9.21 -3.93 -4.00
CA VAL A 98 -10.60 -3.91 -4.46
C VAL A 98 -11.11 -2.49 -4.33
N CYS A 99 -11.57 -1.90 -5.43
CA CYS A 99 -12.31 -0.65 -5.37
C CYS A 99 -13.78 -0.87 -5.67
N SER A 100 -14.61 -0.22 -4.87
CA SER A 100 -16.07 -0.26 -4.97
C SER A 100 -16.61 1.17 -4.88
N PRO A 101 -17.85 1.44 -5.31
CA PRO A 101 -18.46 2.77 -5.20
C PRO A 101 -18.55 3.30 -3.76
N LEU A 102 -18.45 2.42 -2.77
CA LEU A 102 -18.43 2.77 -1.33
C LEU A 102 -17.02 3.10 -0.80
N GLY A 103 -15.97 2.91 -1.59
CA GLY A 103 -14.58 3.10 -1.19
C GLY A 103 -13.67 1.98 -1.72
N CYS A 104 -12.35 2.19 -1.60
CA CYS A 104 -11.38 1.18 -1.96
C CYS A 104 -10.76 0.53 -0.71
N LYS A 105 -10.38 -0.74 -0.83
CA LYS A 105 -9.75 -1.54 0.23
C LYS A 105 -8.55 -2.27 -0.34
N MET A 106 -7.52 -2.38 0.47
CA MET A 106 -6.30 -3.07 0.12
C MET A 106 -5.81 -3.92 1.27
N TRP A 107 -5.21 -5.05 0.96
CA TRP A 107 -4.61 -5.94 1.95
C TRP A 107 -3.11 -6.00 1.79
N LEU A 108 -2.40 -5.95 2.92
CA LEU A 108 -0.96 -6.12 3.07
C LEU A 108 -0.67 -7.46 3.75
#